data_AF-A0AAJ6K336-F1
#
_entry.id   AF-A0AAJ6K336-F1
#
_cell.length_a   1.000
_cell.length_b   1.000
_cell.length_c   1.000
_cell.angle_alpha   90.00
_cell.angle_beta   90.00
_cell.angle_gamma   90.00
#
_symmetry.space_group_name_H-M   'P 1'
#
loop_
_entity.id
_entity.type
_entity.pdbx_description
1 polymer ?
#
loop_
_entity_poly.entity_id
_entity_poly.type
_entity_poly.pdbx_seq_one_letter_code
_entity_poly.pdbx_strand_id
1 'polypeptide(L)'
;MYSSGQLAEQCHVTLRTVQYYERQGLLVASRTEADRRLYAEDQVTRLELILTYKELGFTLKDIKGLLDTPENYKILQLLVAEHQEQNAKALELAKKRAAKLDYLAEQLEKFQVFPGNFTKGIEFEMEKTKKLHQLHWQMIGIGLVIDLILWGSIIYVFLTHGSWWLVAGALVISIGLTTALVRYVWQHTAYICPNCQHQFRPGLKEYFWSTHTPSTRKLVCPNCRQKNFCIEVYADKQA
;
A
#
# COMPACT_ATOMS: atom_id res chain seq x y z
N MET A 1 17.43 -29.33 -33.44
CA MET A 1 18.20 -28.46 -32.52
C MET A 1 17.77 -27.02 -32.76
N TYR A 2 17.61 -26.24 -31.70
CA TYR A 2 17.05 -24.89 -31.71
C TYR A 2 18.05 -23.88 -31.17
N SER A 3 18.17 -22.73 -31.81
CA SER A 3 18.87 -21.59 -31.19
C SER A 3 18.08 -21.03 -30.00
N SER A 4 18.72 -20.26 -29.13
CA SER A 4 18.03 -19.60 -28.01
C SER A 4 16.84 -18.74 -28.46
N GLY A 5 16.91 -18.12 -29.64
CA GLY A 5 15.81 -17.34 -30.21
C GLY A 5 14.64 -18.20 -30.67
N GLN A 6 14.93 -19.30 -31.39
CA GLN A 6 13.91 -20.24 -31.85
C GLN A 6 13.21 -20.95 -30.69
N LEU A 7 13.96 -21.35 -29.66
CA LEU A 7 13.38 -21.95 -28.44
C LEU A 7 12.46 -20.96 -27.72
N ALA A 8 12.87 -19.68 -27.64
CA ALA A 8 12.06 -18.64 -27.02
C ALA A 8 10.75 -18.40 -27.80
N GLU A 9 10.83 -18.35 -29.13
CA GLU A 9 9.67 -18.19 -30.01
C GLU A 9 8.70 -19.37 -29.90
N GLN A 10 9.21 -20.61 -29.92
CA GLN A 10 8.40 -21.82 -29.83
C GLN A 10 7.65 -21.95 -28.50
N CYS A 11 8.29 -21.59 -27.39
CA CYS A 11 7.65 -21.62 -26.07
C CYS A 11 6.96 -20.30 -25.69
N HIS A 12 6.83 -19.35 -26.63
CA HIS A 12 6.22 -18.03 -26.41
C HIS A 12 6.79 -17.24 -25.22
N VAL A 13 8.11 -17.33 -25.00
CA VAL A 13 8.82 -16.61 -23.94
C VAL A 13 9.89 -15.69 -24.51
N THR A 14 10.42 -14.81 -23.66
CA THR A 14 11.55 -13.97 -24.07
C THR A 14 12.85 -14.76 -24.11
N LEU A 15 13.79 -14.31 -24.95
CA LEU A 15 15.17 -14.82 -24.94
C LEU A 15 15.81 -14.76 -23.54
N ARG A 16 15.50 -13.71 -22.76
CA ARG A 16 15.98 -13.56 -21.37
C ARG A 16 15.47 -14.67 -20.46
N THR A 17 14.26 -15.17 -20.69
CA THR A 17 13.66 -16.27 -19.92
C THR A 17 14.41 -17.58 -20.16
N VAL A 18 14.69 -17.90 -21.42
CA VAL A 18 15.48 -19.10 -21.78
C VAL A 18 16.87 -19.04 -21.14
N GLN A 19 17.58 -17.92 -21.29
CA GLN A 19 18.89 -17.71 -20.68
C GLN A 19 18.85 -17.73 -19.15
N TYR A 20 17.74 -17.28 -18.55
CA TYR A 20 17.56 -17.34 -17.10
C TYR A 20 17.47 -18.78 -16.62
N TYR A 21 16.65 -19.62 -17.26
CA TYR A 21 16.55 -21.04 -16.89
C TYR A 21 17.83 -21.83 -17.18
N GLU A 22 18.56 -21.49 -18.25
CA GLU A 22 19.92 -21.99 -18.49
C GLU A 22 20.86 -21.65 -17.30
N ARG A 23 20.88 -20.39 -16.85
CA ARG A 23 21.70 -19.96 -15.69
C ARG A 23 21.31 -20.62 -14.37
N GLN A 24 20.04 -20.97 -14.19
CA GLN A 24 19.57 -21.73 -13.02
C GLN A 24 19.86 -23.23 -13.12
N GLY A 25 20.44 -23.69 -14.24
CA GLY A 25 20.72 -25.09 -14.52
C GLY A 25 19.46 -25.93 -14.71
N LEU A 26 18.37 -25.30 -15.18
CA LEU A 26 17.12 -25.96 -15.53
C LEU A 26 17.07 -26.36 -17.01
N LEU A 27 17.85 -25.69 -17.85
CA LEU A 27 18.06 -26.04 -19.27
C LEU A 27 19.55 -26.23 -19.53
N VAL A 28 19.86 -27.13 -20.45
CA VAL A 28 21.24 -27.41 -20.88
C VAL A 28 21.37 -27.08 -22.35
N ALA A 29 22.31 -26.20 -22.68
CA ALA A 29 22.64 -25.84 -24.05
C ALA A 29 23.93 -26.54 -24.49
N SER A 30 23.93 -27.15 -25.67
CA SER A 30 25.13 -27.52 -26.40
C SER A 30 25.70 -26.29 -27.12
N ARG A 31 27.01 -26.31 -27.41
CA ARG A 31 27.67 -25.23 -28.16
C ARG A 31 28.18 -25.74 -29.50
N THR A 32 28.00 -24.94 -30.56
CA THR A 32 28.63 -25.18 -31.86
C THR A 32 30.11 -24.78 -31.85
N GLU A 33 30.86 -25.17 -32.86
CA GLU A 33 32.25 -24.70 -33.11
C GLU A 33 32.36 -23.16 -33.16
N ALA A 34 31.30 -22.46 -33.59
CA ALA A 34 31.21 -20.99 -33.61
C ALA A 34 30.68 -20.38 -32.29
N ASP A 35 30.77 -21.10 -31.16
CA ASP A 35 30.32 -20.70 -29.81
C ASP A 35 28.83 -20.31 -29.66
N ARG A 36 27.96 -20.74 -30.60
CA ARG A 36 26.51 -20.51 -30.53
C ARG A 36 25.81 -21.57 -29.68
N ARG A 37 24.85 -21.14 -28.85
CA ARG A 37 23.99 -22.00 -28.04
C ARG A 37 22.96 -22.74 -28.90
N LEU A 38 22.86 -24.05 -28.71
CA LEU A 38 21.88 -24.94 -29.32
C LEU A 38 21.21 -25.81 -28.27
N TYR A 39 19.89 -25.94 -28.38
CA TYR A 39 19.05 -26.76 -27.53
C TYR A 39 18.52 -27.95 -28.34
N ALA A 40 18.54 -29.14 -27.76
CA ALA A 40 17.94 -30.32 -28.37
C ALA A 40 16.41 -30.33 -28.12
N GLU A 41 15.69 -31.24 -28.79
CA GLU A 41 14.23 -31.32 -28.73
C GLU A 41 13.71 -31.58 -27.31
N ASP A 42 14.43 -32.40 -26.54
CA ASP A 42 14.15 -32.68 -25.14
C ASP A 42 14.14 -31.42 -24.25
N GLN A 43 14.98 -30.44 -24.59
CA GLN A 43 15.05 -29.15 -23.88
C GLN A 43 13.83 -28.27 -24.18
N VAL A 44 13.18 -28.45 -25.34
CA VAL A 44 11.91 -27.77 -25.67
C VAL A 44 10.82 -28.30 -24.74
N THR A 45 10.61 -29.62 -24.72
CA THR A 45 9.63 -30.26 -23.84
C THR A 45 9.89 -29.95 -22.37
N ARG A 46 11.17 -29.90 -21.98
CA ARG A 46 11.57 -29.52 -20.63
C ARG A 46 11.19 -28.07 -20.29
N LEU A 47 11.38 -27.13 -21.22
CA LEU A 47 10.99 -25.73 -21.04
C LEU A 47 9.47 -25.59 -20.90
N GLU A 48 8.68 -26.24 -21.75
CA GLU A 48 7.22 -26.25 -21.65
C GLU A 48 6.75 -26.72 -20.26
N LEU A 49 7.39 -27.77 -19.76
CA LEU A 49 7.06 -28.34 -18.45
C LEU A 49 7.45 -27.41 -17.29
N ILE A 50 8.61 -26.74 -17.37
CA ILE A 50 9.02 -25.70 -16.42
C ILE A 50 7.98 -24.57 -16.37
N LEU A 51 7.53 -24.10 -17.53
CA LEU A 51 6.53 -23.02 -17.63
C LEU A 51 5.20 -23.44 -17.03
N THR A 52 4.74 -24.65 -17.34
CA THR A 52 3.50 -25.21 -16.78
C THR A 52 3.54 -25.26 -15.25
N TYR A 53 4.62 -25.78 -14.66
CA TYR A 53 4.75 -25.79 -13.20
C TYR A 53 4.85 -24.39 -12.60
N LYS A 54 5.48 -23.46 -13.31
CA LYS A 54 5.60 -22.09 -12.83
C LYS A 54 4.26 -21.38 -12.80
N GLU A 55 3.41 -21.60 -13.80
CA GLU A 55 2.03 -21.11 -13.84
C GLU A 55 1.18 -21.70 -12.71
N LEU A 56 1.42 -22.97 -12.34
CA LEU A 56 0.77 -23.62 -11.20
C LEU A 56 1.30 -23.17 -9.82
N GLY A 57 2.31 -22.29 -9.79
CA GLY A 57 2.81 -21.68 -8.55
C GLY A 57 3.98 -22.42 -7.89
N PHE A 58 4.56 -23.44 -8.52
CA PHE A 58 5.72 -24.16 -7.97
C PHE A 58 6.97 -23.26 -7.93
N THR A 59 7.86 -23.54 -6.97
CA THR A 59 9.16 -22.85 -6.91
C THR A 59 10.14 -23.49 -7.90
N LEU A 60 11.12 -22.72 -8.37
CA LEU A 60 12.13 -23.25 -9.31
C LEU A 60 12.98 -24.37 -8.71
N LYS A 61 13.16 -24.35 -7.38
CA LYS A 61 13.88 -25.40 -6.66
C LYS A 61 13.12 -26.72 -6.73
N ASP A 62 11.80 -26.67 -6.52
CA ASP A 62 10.92 -27.84 -6.59
C ASP A 62 10.88 -28.38 -8.01
N ILE A 63 10.72 -27.49 -9.00
CA ILE A 63 10.74 -27.85 -10.43
C ILE A 63 12.04 -28.57 -10.80
N LYS A 64 13.20 -28.07 -10.36
CA LYS A 64 14.48 -28.71 -10.63
C LYS A 64 14.55 -30.12 -10.04
N GLY A 65 14.16 -30.29 -8.77
CA GLY A 65 14.12 -31.59 -8.11
C GLY A 65 13.16 -32.57 -8.80
N LEU A 66 12.05 -32.08 -9.35
CA LEU A 66 11.07 -32.90 -10.07
C LEU A 66 11.58 -33.37 -11.43
N LEU A 67 12.31 -32.51 -12.16
CA LEU A 67 12.73 -32.77 -13.53
C LEU A 67 14.04 -33.55 -13.66
N ASP A 68 14.85 -33.64 -12.59
CA ASP A 68 16.16 -34.29 -12.62
C ASP A 68 16.13 -35.77 -12.16
N THR A 69 15.00 -36.26 -11.63
CA THR A 69 14.91 -37.61 -11.05
C THR A 69 13.72 -38.38 -11.61
N PRO A 70 13.92 -39.46 -12.41
CA PRO A 70 12.84 -40.27 -12.99
C PRO A 70 11.90 -40.90 -11.94
N GLU A 71 12.44 -41.21 -10.76
CA GLU A 71 11.71 -41.79 -9.63
C GLU A 71 10.69 -40.81 -9.01
N ASN A 72 10.81 -39.51 -9.31
CA ASN A 72 9.94 -38.47 -8.78
C ASN A 72 8.60 -38.35 -9.51
N TYR A 73 8.32 -39.17 -10.54
CA TYR A 73 7.01 -39.16 -11.21
C TYR A 73 5.85 -39.44 -10.24
N LYS A 74 6.06 -40.31 -9.25
CA LYS A 74 5.04 -40.60 -8.22
C LYS A 74 4.88 -39.44 -7.24
N ILE A 75 5.98 -38.77 -6.88
CA ILE A 75 5.95 -37.56 -6.05
C ILE A 75 5.23 -36.43 -6.78
N LEU A 76 5.48 -36.28 -8.08
CA LEU A 76 4.82 -35.32 -8.93
C LEU A 76 3.31 -35.52 -8.97
N GLN A 77 2.84 -36.77 -9.16
CA GLN A 77 1.41 -37.07 -9.12
C GLN A 77 0.78 -36.69 -7.77
N LEU A 78 1.47 -36.96 -6.66
CA LEU A 78 1.00 -36.59 -5.33
C LEU A 78 0.93 -35.08 -5.13
N LEU A 79 1.96 -34.34 -5.54
CA LEU A 79 1.99 -32.87 -5.46
C LEU A 79 0.90 -32.23 -6.32
N VAL A 80 0.68 -32.74 -7.54
CA VAL A 80 -0.39 -32.26 -8.42
C VAL A 80 -1.75 -32.49 -7.77
N ALA A 81 -2.00 -33.67 -7.21
CA ALA A 81 -3.24 -33.97 -6.50
C ALA A 81 -3.44 -33.07 -5.27
N GLU A 82 -2.38 -32.81 -4.50
CA GLU A 82 -2.42 -31.89 -3.36
C GLU A 82 -2.76 -30.46 -3.80
N HIS A 83 -2.09 -29.94 -4.82
CA HIS A 83 -2.37 -28.61 -5.36
C HIS A 83 -3.80 -28.49 -5.92
N GLN A 84 -4.31 -29.54 -6.57
CA GLN A 84 -5.70 -29.60 -7.02
C GLN A 84 -6.68 -29.49 -5.84
N GLU A 85 -6.43 -30.22 -4.75
CA GLU A 85 -7.26 -30.16 -3.55
C GLU A 85 -7.22 -28.78 -2.89
N GLN A 86 -6.04 -28.18 -2.78
CA GLN A 86 -5.86 -26.83 -2.23
C GLN A 86 -6.63 -25.79 -3.06
N ASN A 87 -6.52 -25.85 -4.38
CA ASN A 87 -7.23 -24.94 -5.29
C ASN A 87 -8.76 -25.11 -5.19
N ALA A 88 -9.25 -26.35 -5.08
CA ALA A 88 -10.67 -26.62 -4.88
C ALA A 88 -11.18 -26.01 -3.57
N LYS A 89 -10.42 -26.15 -2.46
CA LYS A 89 -10.75 -25.53 -1.16
C LYS A 89 -10.76 -24.00 -1.24
N ALA A 90 -9.79 -23.41 -1.92
CA ALA A 90 -9.71 -21.96 -2.11
C ALA A 90 -10.91 -21.42 -2.91
N LEU A 91 -11.32 -22.12 -3.97
CA LEU A 91 -12.49 -21.79 -4.77
C LEU A 91 -13.78 -21.84 -3.94
N GLU A 92 -13.97 -22.89 -3.14
CA GLU A 92 -15.13 -23.01 -2.26
C GLU A 92 -15.19 -21.89 -1.21
N LEU A 93 -14.05 -21.49 -0.64
CA LEU A 93 -13.97 -20.34 0.27
C LEU A 93 -14.31 -19.03 -0.45
N ALA A 94 -13.80 -18.83 -1.67
CA ALA A 94 -14.08 -17.64 -2.47
C ALA A 94 -15.58 -17.52 -2.79
N LYS A 95 -16.23 -18.62 -3.19
CA LYS A 95 -17.69 -18.67 -3.41
C LYS A 95 -18.47 -18.31 -2.15
N LYS A 96 -18.10 -18.86 -0.98
CA LYS A 96 -18.75 -18.52 0.30
C LYS A 96 -18.61 -17.04 0.65
N ARG A 97 -17.47 -16.42 0.34
CA ARG A 97 -17.25 -14.98 0.55
C ARG A 97 -18.11 -14.15 -0.40
N ALA A 98 -18.18 -14.52 -1.67
CA ALA A 98 -19.04 -13.86 -2.65
C ALA A 98 -20.52 -13.89 -2.22
N ALA A 99 -21.04 -15.06 -1.84
CA ALA A 99 -22.42 -15.19 -1.36
C ALA A 99 -22.72 -14.32 -0.12
N LYS A 100 -21.74 -14.13 0.78
CA LYS A 100 -21.90 -13.21 1.92
C LYS A 100 -21.95 -11.75 1.49
N LEU A 101 -21.15 -11.35 0.50
CA LEU A 101 -21.18 -9.99 -0.04
C LEU A 101 -22.50 -9.72 -0.75
N ASP A 102 -23.01 -10.68 -1.51
CA ASP A 102 -24.32 -10.59 -2.17
C ASP A 102 -25.43 -10.42 -1.15
N TYR A 103 -25.41 -11.22 -0.07
CA TYR A 103 -26.33 -11.06 1.06
C TYR A 103 -26.24 -9.66 1.68
N LEU A 104 -25.03 -9.15 1.95
CA LEU A 104 -24.86 -7.81 2.52
C LEU A 104 -25.37 -6.71 1.57
N ALA A 105 -25.13 -6.84 0.27
CA ALA A 105 -25.63 -5.90 -0.74
C ALA A 105 -27.17 -5.87 -0.74
N GLU A 106 -27.82 -7.04 -0.70
CA GLU A 106 -29.27 -7.15 -0.61
C GLU A 106 -29.82 -6.54 0.70
N GLN A 107 -29.15 -6.75 1.83
CA GLN A 107 -29.55 -6.11 3.09
C GLN A 107 -29.46 -4.58 2.99
N LEU A 108 -28.37 -4.05 2.43
CA LEU A 108 -28.20 -2.60 2.24
C LEU A 108 -29.27 -2.00 1.31
N GLU A 109 -29.71 -2.74 0.30
CA GLU A 109 -30.81 -2.31 -0.58
C GLU A 109 -32.17 -2.32 0.13
N LYS A 110 -32.43 -3.33 0.98
CA LYS A 110 -33.68 -3.44 1.76
C LYS A 110 -33.80 -2.37 2.85
N PHE A 111 -32.69 -1.96 3.47
CA PHE A 111 -32.67 -0.85 4.41
C PHE A 111 -32.60 0.50 3.66
N GLN A 112 -33.64 0.82 2.89
CA GLN A 112 -33.85 2.20 2.45
C GLN A 112 -34.15 3.05 3.69
N VAL A 113 -33.41 4.17 3.84
CA VAL A 113 -33.48 5.22 4.88
C VAL A 113 -32.41 5.15 5.98
N PHE A 114 -31.26 5.79 5.70
CA PHE A 114 -30.61 6.67 6.68
C PHE A 114 -31.15 8.10 6.41
N PRO A 115 -31.59 8.87 7.41
CA PRO A 115 -32.37 10.09 7.17
C PRO A 115 -31.50 11.23 6.65
N GLY A 116 -31.78 11.69 5.42
CA GLY A 116 -31.36 13.00 4.91
C GLY A 116 -30.67 12.97 3.54
N ASN A 117 -31.38 13.44 2.50
CA ASN A 117 -30.89 13.94 1.20
C ASN A 117 -29.45 13.52 0.80
N PHE A 118 -29.29 12.31 0.24
CA PHE A 118 -28.00 11.76 -0.12
C PHE A 118 -27.18 12.64 -1.09
N THR A 119 -27.81 13.38 -2.00
CA THR A 119 -27.07 14.27 -2.91
C THR A 119 -26.49 15.49 -2.20
N LYS A 120 -27.27 16.19 -1.37
CA LYS A 120 -26.74 17.27 -0.52
C LYS A 120 -25.79 16.75 0.54
N GLY A 121 -26.04 15.58 1.10
CA GLY A 121 -25.18 14.92 2.08
C GLY A 121 -23.83 14.54 1.48
N ILE A 122 -23.80 13.93 0.28
CA ILE A 122 -22.56 13.63 -0.43
C ILE A 122 -21.82 14.92 -0.79
N GLU A 123 -22.49 15.91 -1.38
CA GLU A 123 -21.83 17.18 -1.74
C GLU A 123 -21.24 17.88 -0.51
N PHE A 124 -21.98 17.89 0.61
CA PHE A 124 -21.55 18.50 1.87
C PHE A 124 -20.40 17.73 2.55
N GLU A 125 -20.46 16.40 2.58
CA GLU A 125 -19.37 15.55 3.10
C GLU A 125 -18.14 15.58 2.17
N MET A 126 -18.33 15.66 0.85
CA MET A 126 -17.24 15.86 -0.12
C MET A 126 -16.59 17.24 0.02
N GLU A 127 -17.37 18.29 0.25
CA GLU A 127 -16.84 19.63 0.49
C GLU A 127 -16.03 19.68 1.79
N LYS A 128 -16.52 19.04 2.86
CA LYS A 128 -15.81 18.94 4.15
C LYS A 128 -14.51 18.17 4.06
N THR A 129 -14.51 17.02 3.39
CA THR A 129 -13.30 16.22 3.18
C THR A 129 -12.27 16.99 2.34
N LYS A 130 -12.70 17.71 1.30
CA LYS A 130 -11.82 18.57 0.50
C LYS A 130 -11.21 19.71 1.32
N LYS A 131 -12.01 20.38 2.17
CA LYS A 131 -11.53 21.45 3.06
C LYS A 131 -10.53 20.93 4.10
N LEU A 132 -10.79 19.76 4.68
CA LEU A 132 -9.86 19.11 5.62
C LEU A 132 -8.53 18.77 4.94
N HIS A 133 -8.60 18.16 3.75
CA HIS A 133 -7.43 17.82 2.95
C HIS A 133 -6.64 19.08 2.56
N GLN A 134 -7.33 20.15 2.14
CA GLN A 134 -6.71 21.44 1.85
C GLN A 134 -5.97 22.02 3.06
N LEU A 135 -6.58 21.93 4.25
CA LEU A 135 -5.98 22.38 5.50
C LEU A 135 -4.73 21.55 5.87
N HIS A 136 -4.75 20.23 5.70
CA HIS A 136 -3.57 19.38 5.90
C HIS A 136 -2.44 19.74 4.91
N TRP A 137 -2.75 20.00 3.65
CA TRP A 137 -1.75 20.43 2.67
C TRP A 137 -1.17 21.81 2.98
N GLN A 138 -1.98 22.74 3.45
CA GLN A 138 -1.51 24.04 3.93
C GLN A 138 -0.57 23.88 5.12
N MET A 139 -0.90 23.00 6.07
CA MET A 139 -0.04 22.71 7.22
C MET A 139 1.32 22.14 6.80
N ILE A 140 1.33 21.17 5.87
CA ILE A 140 2.57 20.59 5.34
C ILE A 140 3.40 21.64 4.59
N GLY A 141 2.76 22.42 3.70
CA GLY A 141 3.44 23.43 2.91
C GLY A 141 4.08 24.53 3.76
N ILE A 142 3.35 25.06 4.75
CA ILE A 142 3.88 26.08 5.66
C ILE A 142 4.99 25.49 6.53
N GLY A 143 4.84 24.24 7.01
CA GLY A 143 5.89 23.54 7.76
C GLY A 143 7.20 23.44 6.99
N LEU A 144 7.15 23.03 5.71
CA LEU A 144 8.33 22.95 4.85
C LEU A 144 9.01 24.30 4.65
N VAL A 145 8.25 25.39 4.50
CA VAL A 145 8.81 26.74 4.38
C VAL A 145 9.53 27.15 5.67
N ILE A 146 8.93 26.87 6.83
CA ILE A 146 9.54 27.15 8.14
C ILE A 146 10.84 26.37 8.30
N ASP A 147 10.85 25.08 7.93
CA ASP A 147 12.05 24.23 8.01
C ASP A 147 13.15 24.75 7.09
N LEU A 148 12.83 25.15 5.86
CA LEU A 148 13.80 25.73 4.92
C LEU A 148 14.42 27.04 5.45
N ILE A 149 13.63 27.89 6.11
CA ILE A 149 14.13 29.12 6.72
C ILE A 149 15.11 28.81 7.86
N LEU A 150 14.76 27.84 8.72
CA LEU A 150 15.61 27.44 9.85
C LEU A 150 16.93 26.84 9.38
N TRP A 151 16.89 25.81 8.55
CA TRP A 151 18.09 25.16 8.01
C TRP A 151 18.92 26.10 7.14
N GLY A 152 18.26 26.93 6.32
CA GLY A 152 18.92 27.94 5.49
C GLY A 152 19.69 28.97 6.31
N SER A 153 19.12 29.43 7.43
CA SER A 153 19.81 30.38 8.33
C SER A 153 21.07 29.79 8.97
N ILE A 154 21.03 28.50 9.34
CA ILE A 154 22.17 27.78 9.92
C ILE A 154 23.28 27.60 8.88
N ILE A 155 22.92 27.15 7.68
CA ILE A 155 23.87 26.96 6.57
C ILE A 155 24.53 28.29 6.20
N TYR A 156 23.76 29.37 6.10
CA TYR A 156 24.27 30.70 5.79
C TYR A 156 25.31 31.18 6.82
N VAL A 157 25.02 31.04 8.12
CA VAL A 157 25.96 31.42 9.20
C VAL A 157 27.24 30.58 9.14
N PHE A 158 27.12 29.28 8.83
CA PHE A 158 28.29 28.40 8.71
C PHE A 158 29.19 28.77 7.53
N LEU A 159 28.61 29.11 6.38
CA LEU A 159 29.35 29.50 5.17
C LEU A 159 30.02 30.88 5.27
N THR A 160 29.40 31.81 6.01
CA THR A 160 29.88 33.19 6.12
C THR A 160 30.69 33.45 7.39
N HIS A 161 30.84 32.45 8.27
CA HIS A 161 31.33 32.63 9.64
C HIS A 161 30.64 33.79 10.37
N GLY A 162 29.33 33.96 10.11
CA GLY A 162 28.52 35.07 10.60
C GLY A 162 28.10 34.92 12.07
N SER A 163 27.30 35.88 12.54
CA SER A 163 26.78 35.84 13.91
C SER A 163 25.56 34.92 14.06
N TRP A 164 25.55 34.12 15.12
CA TRP A 164 24.43 33.21 15.48
C TRP A 164 23.13 33.95 15.86
N TRP A 165 23.17 35.26 16.08
CA TRP A 165 21.95 36.06 16.34
C TRP A 165 20.92 35.99 15.21
N LEU A 166 21.36 35.78 13.96
CA LEU A 166 20.46 35.57 12.82
C LEU A 166 19.64 34.28 12.95
N VAL A 167 20.26 33.20 13.46
CA VAL A 167 19.58 31.92 13.71
C VAL A 167 18.59 32.07 14.86
N ALA A 168 18.96 32.79 15.92
CA ALA A 168 18.07 33.08 17.04
C ALA A 168 16.83 33.88 16.58
N GLY A 169 17.00 34.89 15.71
CA GLY A 169 15.89 35.63 15.11
C GLY A 169 14.98 34.75 14.26
N ALA A 170 15.56 33.89 13.40
CA ALA A 170 14.79 32.93 12.60
C ALA A 170 14.00 31.94 13.45
N LEU A 171 14.56 31.49 14.58
CA LEU A 171 13.92 30.59 15.52
C LEU A 171 12.71 31.23 16.22
N VAL A 172 12.82 32.49 16.64
CA VAL A 172 11.68 33.22 17.24
C VAL A 172 10.53 33.38 16.23
N ILE A 173 10.84 33.74 14.99
CA ILE A 173 9.84 33.87 13.92
C ILE A 173 9.17 32.52 13.62
N SER A 174 9.96 31.45 13.52
CA SER A 174 9.47 30.09 13.30
C SER A 174 8.50 29.63 14.39
N ILE A 175 8.84 29.88 15.67
CA ILE A 175 7.96 29.54 16.80
C ILE A 175 6.63 30.31 16.71
N GLY A 176 6.69 31.61 16.38
CA GLY A 176 5.49 32.43 16.19
C GLY A 176 4.58 31.90 15.09
N LEU A 177 5.14 31.59 13.92
CA LEU A 177 4.41 31.03 12.77
C LEU A 177 3.83 29.65 13.08
N THR A 178 4.60 28.78 13.72
CA THR A 178 4.15 27.43 14.12
C THR A 178 3.00 27.52 15.11
N THR A 179 3.10 28.41 16.10
CA THR A 179 2.04 28.61 17.09
C THR A 179 0.75 29.14 16.45
N ALA A 180 0.88 30.09 15.51
CA ALA A 180 -0.27 30.63 14.77
C ALA A 180 -0.93 29.55 13.89
N LEU A 181 -0.12 28.74 13.18
CA LEU A 181 -0.60 27.65 12.35
C LEU A 181 -1.32 26.58 13.18
N VAL A 182 -0.73 26.15 14.30
CA VAL A 182 -1.34 25.18 15.21
C VAL A 182 -2.68 25.69 15.74
N ARG A 183 -2.75 26.97 16.14
CA ARG A 183 -4.03 27.59 16.55
C ARG A 183 -5.06 27.62 15.41
N TYR A 184 -4.63 27.97 14.20
CA TYR A 184 -5.50 28.01 13.03
C TYR A 184 -6.09 26.62 12.73
N VAL A 185 -5.24 25.59 12.70
CA VAL A 185 -5.67 24.20 12.46
C VAL A 185 -6.60 23.73 13.57
N TRP A 186 -6.26 24.00 14.84
CA TRP A 186 -7.09 23.62 15.99
C TRP A 186 -8.48 24.26 15.96
N GLN A 187 -8.61 25.51 15.47
CA GLN A 187 -9.91 26.19 15.33
C GLN A 187 -10.80 25.58 14.23
N HIS A 188 -10.19 25.05 13.17
CA HIS A 188 -10.90 24.53 11.98
C HIS A 188 -11.04 23.01 11.97
N THR A 189 -10.58 22.32 13.02
CA THR A 189 -10.71 20.87 13.18
C THR A 189 -11.64 20.56 14.35
N ALA A 190 -12.44 19.52 14.18
CA ALA A 190 -13.28 18.94 15.22
C ALA A 190 -13.18 17.41 15.16
N TYR A 191 -13.66 16.73 16.20
CA TYR A 191 -13.56 15.28 16.30
C TYR A 191 -14.92 14.65 16.60
N ILE A 192 -15.22 13.53 15.93
CA ILE A 192 -16.45 12.76 16.15
C ILE A 192 -16.14 11.49 16.94
N CYS A 193 -16.91 11.24 18.00
CA CYS A 193 -16.80 10.02 18.80
C CYS A 193 -17.46 8.83 18.08
N PRO A 194 -16.77 7.68 17.88
CA PRO A 194 -17.37 6.52 17.21
C PRO A 194 -18.48 5.84 18.04
N ASN A 195 -18.46 6.02 19.37
CA ASN A 195 -19.44 5.38 20.25
C ASN A 195 -20.78 6.13 20.33
N CYS A 196 -20.76 7.47 20.31
CA CYS A 196 -21.96 8.28 20.52
C CYS A 196 -22.19 9.36 19.46
N GLN A 197 -21.35 9.42 18.42
CA GLN A 197 -21.40 10.38 17.31
C GLN A 197 -21.37 11.88 17.72
N HIS A 198 -21.11 12.17 18.99
CA HIS A 198 -20.97 13.54 19.46
C HIS A 198 -19.71 14.18 18.87
N GLN A 199 -19.88 15.34 18.24
CA GLN A 199 -18.81 16.17 17.70
C GLN A 199 -18.33 17.13 18.78
N PHE A 200 -17.02 17.19 19.01
CA PHE A 200 -16.41 18.05 20.01
C PHE A 200 -15.01 18.52 19.59
N ARG A 201 -14.51 19.57 20.24
CA ARG A 201 -13.12 20.02 20.12
C ARG A 201 -12.35 19.71 21.40
N PRO A 202 -11.22 18.98 21.33
CA PRO A 202 -10.39 18.74 22.50
C PRO A 202 -9.66 20.02 22.91
N GLY A 203 -9.27 20.12 24.18
CA GLY A 203 -8.38 21.20 24.63
C GLY A 203 -7.01 21.14 23.94
N LEU A 204 -6.31 22.28 23.84
CA LEU A 204 -5.01 22.38 23.14
C LEU A 204 -3.97 21.35 23.63
N LYS A 205 -3.93 21.07 24.94
CA LYS A 205 -2.99 20.10 25.53
C LYS A 205 -3.27 18.68 25.03
N GLU A 206 -4.53 18.28 25.03
CA GLU A 206 -4.94 16.96 24.53
C GLU A 206 -4.76 16.87 23.02
N TYR A 207 -5.06 17.96 22.31
CA TYR A 207 -4.84 18.05 20.88
C TYR A 207 -3.36 17.84 20.52
N PHE A 208 -2.40 18.37 21.27
CA PHE A 208 -0.99 18.20 20.93
C PHE A 208 -0.43 16.84 21.37
N TRP A 209 -0.73 16.42 22.60
CA TRP A 209 -0.03 15.30 23.24
C TRP A 209 -0.70 13.93 23.10
N SER A 210 -1.92 13.86 22.55
CA SER A 210 -2.60 12.57 22.36
C SER A 210 -2.01 11.78 21.20
N THR A 211 -1.99 10.44 21.33
CA THR A 211 -1.65 9.51 20.25
C THR A 211 -2.55 9.77 19.05
N HIS A 212 -1.95 9.90 17.86
CA HIS A 212 -2.66 10.27 16.65
C HIS A 212 -2.16 9.48 15.44
N THR A 213 -3.04 9.37 14.45
CA THR A 213 -2.78 8.97 13.06
C THR A 213 -3.13 10.17 12.16
N PRO A 214 -2.86 10.14 10.85
CA PRO A 214 -3.18 11.26 9.96
C PRO A 214 -4.67 11.69 9.94
N SER A 215 -5.59 10.81 10.34
CA SER A 215 -7.04 11.08 10.30
C SER A 215 -7.78 10.85 11.61
N THR A 216 -7.11 10.33 12.65
CA THR A 216 -7.76 10.04 13.94
C THR A 216 -6.87 10.39 15.13
N ARG A 217 -7.50 10.71 16.27
CA ARG A 217 -6.81 11.02 17.53
C ARG A 217 -7.46 10.29 18.70
N LYS A 218 -6.65 9.72 19.59
CA LYS A 218 -7.15 9.00 20.77
C LYS A 218 -7.56 9.99 21.87
N LEU A 219 -8.86 10.25 21.97
CA LEU A 219 -9.44 11.28 22.85
C LEU A 219 -10.49 10.69 23.78
N VAL A 220 -10.77 11.39 24.89
CA VAL A 220 -11.89 11.08 25.79
C VAL A 220 -13.08 11.93 25.36
N CYS A 221 -14.20 11.28 25.04
CA CYS A 221 -15.40 12.02 24.64
C CYS A 221 -16.02 12.75 25.85
N PRO A 222 -16.35 14.05 25.75
CA PRO A 222 -16.98 14.77 26.86
C PRO A 222 -18.41 14.28 27.16
N ASN A 223 -19.09 13.72 26.16
CA ASN A 223 -20.46 13.22 26.30
C ASN A 223 -20.51 11.81 26.93
N CYS A 224 -19.89 10.81 26.29
CA CYS A 224 -19.96 9.41 26.77
C CYS A 224 -18.78 8.97 27.66
N ARG A 225 -17.77 9.83 27.87
CA ARG A 225 -16.55 9.59 28.68
C ARG A 225 -15.70 8.39 28.28
N GLN A 226 -15.97 7.76 27.14
CA GLN A 226 -15.14 6.69 26.61
C GLN A 226 -13.90 7.24 25.90
N LYS A 227 -12.77 6.52 26.05
CA LYS A 227 -11.51 6.84 25.39
C LYS A 227 -11.34 6.00 24.13
N ASN A 228 -11.56 6.63 22.97
CA ASN A 228 -11.53 5.96 21.66
C ASN A 228 -10.72 6.76 20.64
N PHE A 229 -10.44 6.15 19.49
CA PHE A 229 -9.93 6.89 18.32
C PHE A 229 -11.08 7.68 17.70
N CYS A 230 -11.07 8.99 17.89
CA CYS A 230 -12.05 9.90 17.33
C CYS A 230 -11.61 10.36 15.93
N ILE A 231 -12.57 10.46 15.02
CA ILE A 231 -12.34 10.79 13.61
C ILE A 231 -12.27 12.30 13.45
N GLU A 232 -11.24 12.79 12.78
CA GLU A 232 -11.06 14.21 12.49
C GLU A 232 -11.99 14.66 11.37
N VAL A 233 -12.66 15.79 11.57
CA VAL A 233 -13.55 16.42 10.60
C VAL A 233 -13.28 17.93 10.54
N TYR A 234 -13.56 18.53 9.39
CA TYR A 234 -13.51 19.99 9.25
C TYR A 234 -14.63 20.62 10.09
N ALA A 235 -14.31 21.58 10.94
CA ALA A 235 -15.29 22.22 11.81
C ALA A 235 -16.11 23.26 11.04
N ASP A 236 -17.43 23.12 11.04
CA ASP A 236 -18.33 24.16 10.55
C ASP A 236 -18.34 25.36 11.52
N LYS A 237 -18.73 26.54 11.04
CA LYS A 237 -18.80 27.80 11.81
C LYS A 237 -19.74 27.78 13.03
N GLN A 238 -20.31 26.62 13.40
CA GLN A 238 -21.31 26.44 14.47
C GLN A 238 -21.11 25.15 15.30
N ALA A 239 -19.86 24.75 15.54
CA ALA A 239 -19.52 23.74 16.56
C ALA A 239 -18.78 24.38 17.73
#